data_AF-A0A7X9SST8-F1
#
_entry.id   AF-A0A7X9SST8-F1
#
_cell.length_a   1.000
_cell.length_b   1.000
_cell.length_c   1.000
_cell.angle_alpha   90.00
_cell.angle_beta   90.00
_cell.angle_gamma   90.00
#
_symmetry.space_group_name_H-M   'P 1'
#
loop_
_entity.id
_entity.type
_entity.pdbx_description
1 polymer ?
#
loop_
_entity_poly.entity_id
_entity_poly.type
_entity_poly.pdbx_seq_one_letter_code
_entity_poly.pdbx_strand_id
1 'polypeptide(L)'
;MEIKSLKQLPILSESVTIDVTPLSLYGRQNDLAKITANIKLAQPLAQDTKFLLPNCDSIKTPKVYLPDGTPIVNTFDPTTEVDVNNLVSSMQDSLKIFSDSPTNENMNNLVKIITAYNEMKQYTQALVIPAGQQYITFSYSKDIANDPTTKINTLETIVPLSSFTLNNQPGSKANIMILMPFELTDMNNISVANWTAPNGTPQELIKQTQAGRIVLSQYWQYDPSVVVKYKY
;
A
#
# COMPACT_ATOMS: atom_id res chain seq x y z
N MET A 1 1.72 -24.88 -5.54
CA MET A 1 1.42 -23.48 -5.93
C MET A 1 2.49 -22.61 -5.30
N GLU A 2 3.24 -21.85 -6.09
CA GLU A 2 4.34 -21.04 -5.58
C GLU A 2 3.78 -19.80 -4.86
N ILE A 3 4.13 -19.61 -3.58
CA ILE A 3 3.77 -18.42 -2.81
C ILE A 3 4.85 -17.37 -3.09
N LYS A 4 4.45 -16.23 -3.65
CA LYS A 4 5.37 -15.10 -3.87
C LYS A 4 4.87 -13.88 -3.12
N SER A 5 5.80 -13.20 -2.47
CA SER A 5 5.55 -11.83 -2.01
C SER A 5 5.33 -10.94 -3.24
N LEU A 6 4.39 -10.00 -3.14
CA LEU A 6 4.17 -8.95 -4.15
C LEU A 6 5.47 -8.22 -4.52
N LYS A 7 6.42 -8.14 -3.59
CA LYS A 7 7.75 -7.52 -3.75
C LYS A 7 8.65 -8.22 -4.77
N GLN A 8 8.36 -9.48 -5.10
CA GLN A 8 9.19 -10.32 -5.98
C GLN A 8 8.69 -10.33 -7.43
N LEU A 9 7.60 -9.61 -7.73
CA LEU A 9 7.10 -9.53 -9.09
C LEU A 9 7.98 -8.62 -9.95
N PRO A 10 8.24 -8.99 -11.22
CA PRO A 10 8.97 -8.14 -12.14
C PRO A 10 8.03 -7.01 -12.61
N ILE A 11 7.83 -5.98 -11.79
CA ILE A 11 6.94 -4.86 -12.10
C ILE A 11 7.64 -3.93 -13.11
N LEU A 12 6.93 -3.61 -14.19
CA LEU A 12 7.36 -2.65 -15.20
C LEU A 12 6.95 -1.22 -14.85
N SER A 13 5.72 -1.05 -14.36
CA SER A 13 5.22 0.27 -13.97
C SER A 13 4.09 0.15 -12.96
N GLU A 14 3.96 1.20 -12.15
CA GLU A 14 2.88 1.37 -11.19
C GLU A 14 2.34 2.79 -11.23
N SER A 15 1.01 2.91 -11.11
CA SER A 15 0.34 4.19 -10.86
C SER A 15 -0.53 4.11 -9.63
N VAL A 16 -0.43 5.05 -8.69
CA VAL A 16 -1.28 5.13 -7.50
C VAL A 16 -2.12 6.40 -7.52
N THR A 17 -3.41 6.28 -7.28
CA THR A 17 -4.35 7.40 -7.09
C THR A 17 -4.97 7.30 -5.71
N ILE A 18 -4.95 8.41 -4.99
CA ILE A 18 -5.54 8.54 -3.66
C ILE A 18 -6.60 9.64 -3.73
N ASP A 19 -7.87 9.25 -3.53
CA ASP A 19 -9.01 10.16 -3.50
C ASP A 19 -9.53 10.29 -2.08
N VAL A 20 -9.44 11.49 -1.49
CA VAL A 20 -9.92 11.74 -0.13
C VAL A 20 -11.30 12.41 -0.15
N THR A 21 -12.22 11.80 0.59
CA THR A 21 -13.58 12.30 0.82
C THR A 21 -13.73 12.82 2.25
N PRO A 22 -14.05 14.11 2.43
CA PRO A 22 -14.10 14.79 3.73
C PRO A 22 -15.41 14.51 4.48
N LEU A 23 -15.59 13.28 4.94
CA LEU A 23 -16.84 12.86 5.60
C LEU A 23 -17.05 13.49 6.99
N SER A 24 -15.99 14.04 7.59
CA SER A 24 -16.07 14.66 8.92
C SER A 24 -17.02 15.86 9.00
N LEU A 25 -17.21 16.62 7.91
CA LEU A 25 -18.22 17.70 7.88
C LEU A 25 -19.66 17.21 7.91
N TYR A 26 -19.90 15.97 7.51
CA TYR A 26 -21.24 15.37 7.47
C TYR A 26 -21.54 14.57 8.75
N GLY A 27 -20.91 14.93 9.87
CA GLY A 27 -21.16 14.36 11.20
C GLY A 27 -20.41 13.06 11.51
N ARG A 28 -19.48 12.62 10.65
CA ARG A 28 -18.59 11.48 10.96
C ARG A 28 -17.36 11.94 11.72
N GLN A 29 -16.70 11.03 12.43
CA GLN A 29 -15.47 11.32 13.19
C GLN A 29 -14.20 11.29 12.31
N ASN A 30 -14.34 10.87 11.06
CA ASN A 30 -13.21 10.57 10.18
C ASN A 30 -13.56 10.91 8.73
N ASP A 31 -12.52 11.25 7.96
CA ASP A 31 -12.56 11.27 6.51
C ASP A 31 -12.25 9.87 5.95
N LEU A 32 -12.41 9.70 4.64
CA LEU A 32 -12.15 8.43 3.97
C LEU A 32 -11.24 8.65 2.75
N ALA A 33 -10.10 7.98 2.73
CA ALA A 33 -9.26 7.87 1.55
C ALA A 33 -9.62 6.59 0.78
N LYS A 34 -9.90 6.71 -0.51
CA LYS A 34 -9.93 5.59 -1.45
C LYS A 34 -8.59 5.56 -2.19
N ILE A 35 -7.88 4.45 -2.11
CA ILE A 35 -6.59 4.28 -2.76
C ILE A 35 -6.71 3.22 -3.84
N THR A 36 -6.24 3.54 -5.03
CA THR A 36 -6.23 2.63 -6.18
C THR A 36 -4.84 2.59 -6.78
N ALA A 37 -4.27 1.39 -6.91
CA ALA A 37 -3.00 1.15 -7.56
C ALA A 37 -3.20 0.30 -8.80
N ASN A 38 -2.62 0.72 -9.92
CA ASN A 38 -2.58 -0.06 -11.15
C ASN A 38 -1.15 -0.49 -11.40
N ILE A 39 -0.95 -1.79 -11.55
CA ILE A 39 0.35 -2.43 -11.68
C ILE A 39 0.41 -3.11 -13.05
N LYS A 40 1.49 -2.84 -13.79
CA LYS A 40 1.85 -3.56 -15.01
C LYS A 40 3.10 -4.36 -14.77
N LEU A 41 3.03 -5.67 -15.01
CA LEU A 41 4.17 -6.57 -14.96
C LEU A 41 5.00 -6.47 -16.25
N ALA A 42 6.30 -6.70 -16.15
CA ALA A 42 7.23 -6.76 -17.27
C ALA A 42 6.88 -7.87 -18.25
N GLN A 43 6.37 -8.99 -17.72
CA GLN A 43 5.84 -10.12 -18.49
C GLN A 43 4.53 -10.60 -17.85
N PRO A 44 3.62 -11.20 -18.63
CA PRO A 44 2.47 -11.90 -18.07
C PRO A 44 2.89 -12.98 -17.07
N LEU A 45 2.07 -13.24 -16.06
CA LEU A 45 2.30 -14.33 -15.11
C LEU A 45 2.37 -15.67 -15.85
N ALA A 46 3.45 -16.41 -15.68
CA ALA A 46 3.61 -17.72 -16.33
C ALA A 46 2.67 -18.80 -15.74
N GLN A 47 2.25 -18.63 -14.49
CA GLN A 47 1.40 -19.54 -13.74
C GLN A 47 0.52 -18.77 -12.76
N ASP A 48 -0.54 -19.41 -12.28
CA ASP A 48 -1.37 -18.88 -11.20
C ASP A 48 -0.49 -18.53 -9.99
N THR A 49 -0.57 -17.28 -9.56
CA THR A 49 0.29 -16.76 -8.51
C THR A 49 -0.56 -16.29 -7.34
N LYS A 50 -0.20 -16.75 -6.15
CA LYS A 50 -0.83 -16.37 -4.89
C LYS A 50 -0.09 -15.18 -4.28
N PHE A 51 -0.82 -14.11 -4.01
CA PHE A 51 -0.32 -12.88 -3.41
C PHE A 51 -0.88 -12.71 -2.02
N LEU A 52 0.00 -12.40 -1.07
CA LEU A 52 -0.39 -12.13 0.30
C LEU A 52 -0.56 -10.61 0.49
N LEU A 53 -1.65 -10.19 1.14
CA LEU A 53 -1.89 -8.79 1.54
C LEU A 53 -1.62 -8.57 3.03
N PRO A 54 -0.77 -7.59 3.39
CA PRO A 54 -0.39 -7.39 4.77
C PRO A 54 -1.62 -7.01 5.58
N ASN A 55 -1.64 -7.44 6.83
CA ASN A 55 -2.62 -7.03 7.81
C ASN A 55 -2.43 -5.54 8.04
N CYS A 56 -3.37 -4.79 7.49
CA CYS A 56 -3.48 -3.39 7.74
C CYS A 56 -4.81 -3.22 8.44
N ASP A 57 -4.80 -3.20 9.78
CA ASP A 57 -6.01 -3.04 10.61
C ASP A 57 -6.81 -1.78 10.23
N SER A 58 -6.18 -0.83 9.53
CA SER A 58 -6.77 0.40 9.01
C SER A 58 -7.29 0.33 7.56
N ILE A 59 -7.01 -0.74 6.82
CA ILE A 59 -7.45 -0.92 5.43
C ILE A 59 -8.77 -1.68 5.40
N LYS A 60 -9.79 -1.02 4.85
CA LYS A 60 -11.11 -1.60 4.62
C LYS A 60 -11.20 -2.13 3.19
N THR A 61 -11.75 -3.34 3.08
CA THR A 61 -12.23 -3.95 1.83
C THR A 61 -11.23 -3.85 0.66
N PRO A 62 -10.03 -4.47 0.76
CA PRO A 62 -9.15 -4.55 -0.39
C PRO A 62 -9.87 -5.34 -1.49
N LYS A 63 -9.84 -4.82 -2.71
CA LYS A 63 -10.40 -5.45 -3.90
C LYS A 63 -9.35 -5.45 -4.99
N VAL A 64 -9.29 -6.55 -5.73
CA VAL A 64 -8.41 -6.65 -6.88
C VAL A 64 -9.23 -6.93 -8.11
N TYR A 65 -8.86 -6.30 -9.21
CA TYR A 65 -9.57 -6.43 -10.47
C TYR A 65 -8.57 -6.81 -11.56
N LEU A 66 -9.05 -7.65 -12.46
CA LEU A 66 -8.44 -7.90 -13.76
C LEU A 66 -8.75 -6.74 -14.73
N PRO A 67 -8.06 -6.67 -15.88
CA PRO A 67 -8.25 -5.56 -16.84
C PRO A 67 -9.65 -5.44 -17.42
N ASP A 68 -10.39 -6.55 -17.47
CA ASP A 68 -11.78 -6.63 -17.88
C ASP A 68 -12.77 -6.20 -16.78
N GLY A 69 -12.27 -5.80 -15.62
CA GLY A 69 -13.06 -5.42 -14.45
C GLY A 69 -13.53 -6.60 -13.60
N THR A 70 -13.14 -7.84 -13.96
CA THR A 70 -13.49 -9.03 -13.18
C THR A 70 -12.86 -8.93 -11.78
N PRO A 71 -13.67 -8.95 -10.70
CA PRO A 71 -13.14 -8.93 -9.36
C PRO A 71 -12.47 -10.27 -9.05
N ILE A 72 -11.25 -10.21 -8.56
CA ILE A 72 -10.56 -11.37 -7.99
C ILE A 72 -11.15 -11.60 -6.61
N VAL A 73 -11.67 -12.81 -6.40
CA VAL A 73 -12.26 -13.19 -5.12
C VAL A 73 -11.17 -13.22 -4.07
N ASN A 74 -11.31 -12.39 -3.04
CA ASN A 74 -10.51 -12.53 -1.83
C ASN A 74 -10.89 -13.86 -1.19
N THR A 75 -9.98 -14.80 -1.21
CA THR A 75 -10.08 -15.94 -0.29
C THR A 75 -9.52 -15.47 1.04
N PHE A 76 -10.25 -15.73 2.13
CA PHE A 76 -9.61 -15.74 3.44
C PHE A 76 -8.48 -16.75 3.33
N ASP A 77 -7.25 -16.25 3.37
CA ASP A 77 -6.08 -17.08 3.34
C ASP A 77 -5.42 -16.95 4.70
N PRO A 78 -5.80 -17.82 5.64
CA PRO A 78 -4.87 -18.12 6.69
C PRO A 78 -3.74 -18.80 5.93
N THR A 79 -2.57 -18.16 5.80
CA THR A 79 -1.32 -18.91 5.62
C THR A 79 -1.51 -20.16 6.48
N THR A 80 -1.60 -21.35 5.88
CA THR A 80 -2.15 -22.48 6.64
C THR A 80 -1.35 -22.55 7.93
N GLU A 81 -1.97 -22.82 9.08
CA GLU A 81 -1.22 -22.94 10.34
C GLU A 81 0.03 -23.83 10.10
N VAL A 82 -0.12 -24.81 9.21
CA VAL A 82 0.92 -25.61 8.53
C VAL A 82 2.03 -24.80 7.84
N ASP A 83 1.78 -23.87 6.91
CA ASP A 83 2.82 -23.07 6.23
C ASP A 83 3.62 -22.18 7.20
N VAL A 84 2.95 -21.55 8.17
CA VAL A 84 3.63 -20.77 9.21
C VAL A 84 4.42 -21.69 10.13
N ASN A 85 3.87 -22.82 10.53
CA ASN A 85 4.56 -23.83 11.34
C ASN A 85 5.77 -24.42 10.60
N ASN A 86 5.67 -24.67 9.29
CA ASN A 86 6.78 -25.13 8.46
C ASN A 86 7.93 -24.09 8.42
N LEU A 87 7.59 -22.81 8.37
CA LEU A 87 8.58 -21.72 8.49
C LEU A 87 9.18 -21.62 9.89
N VAL A 88 8.37 -21.83 10.94
CA VAL A 88 8.87 -21.91 12.33
C VAL A 88 9.86 -23.07 12.47
N SER A 89 9.52 -24.25 11.97
CA SER A 89 10.42 -25.41 11.96
C SER A 89 11.70 -25.12 11.17
N SER A 90 11.58 -24.55 9.96
CA SER A 90 12.74 -24.18 9.14
C SER A 90 13.64 -23.14 9.81
N MET A 91 13.04 -22.20 10.56
CA MET A 91 13.76 -21.21 11.35
C MET A 91 14.50 -21.86 12.52
N GLN A 92 13.86 -22.79 13.23
CA GLN A 92 14.48 -23.55 14.33
C GLN A 92 15.64 -24.42 13.82
N ASP A 93 15.45 -25.11 12.70
CA ASP A 93 16.49 -25.93 12.06
C ASP A 93 17.66 -25.08 11.58
N SER A 94 17.39 -23.93 10.96
CA SER A 94 18.44 -23.01 10.50
C SER A 94 19.19 -22.36 11.66
N LEU A 95 18.51 -22.05 12.75
CA LEU A 95 19.13 -21.53 13.98
C LEU A 95 20.06 -22.58 14.60
N LYS A 96 19.64 -23.84 14.59
CA LYS A 96 20.47 -24.97 15.05
C LYS A 96 21.70 -25.14 14.17
N ILE A 97 21.54 -25.17 12.84
CA ILE A 97 22.66 -25.26 11.89
C ILE A 97 23.67 -24.11 12.10
N PHE A 98 23.20 -22.89 12.30
CA PHE A 98 24.07 -21.75 12.58
C PHE A 98 24.78 -21.88 13.95
N SER A 99 24.07 -22.37 14.96
CA SER A 99 24.64 -22.57 16.31
C SER A 99 25.70 -23.67 16.32
N ASP A 100 25.48 -24.75 15.57
CA ASP A 100 26.42 -25.85 15.41
C ASP A 100 27.60 -25.48 14.48
N SER A 101 27.39 -24.55 13.54
CA SER A 101 28.41 -24.08 12.59
C SER A 101 28.20 -22.61 12.21
N PRO A 102 28.84 -21.65 12.93
CA PRO A 102 28.60 -20.23 12.77
C PRO A 102 29.38 -19.63 11.59
N THR A 103 28.95 -19.97 10.37
CA THR A 103 29.49 -19.43 9.12
C THR A 103 28.64 -18.26 8.60
N ASN A 104 29.23 -17.42 7.74
CA ASN A 104 28.49 -16.33 7.07
C ASN A 104 27.34 -16.86 6.20
N GLU A 105 27.53 -18.01 5.55
CA GLU A 105 26.48 -18.65 4.74
C GLU A 105 25.29 -19.07 5.59
N ASN A 106 25.53 -19.71 6.74
CA ASN A 106 24.49 -20.15 7.66
C ASN A 106 23.77 -18.95 8.31
N MET A 107 24.51 -17.89 8.64
CA MET A 107 23.91 -16.63 9.10
C MET A 107 22.99 -16.01 8.04
N ASN A 108 23.45 -15.91 6.79
CA ASN A 108 22.65 -15.36 5.70
C ASN A 108 21.38 -16.19 5.45
N ASN A 109 21.48 -17.52 5.52
CA ASN A 109 20.33 -18.40 5.37
C ASN A 109 19.32 -18.24 6.53
N LEU A 110 19.81 -18.15 7.77
CA LEU A 110 18.98 -17.90 8.95
C LEU A 110 18.25 -16.55 8.84
N VAL A 111 18.96 -15.48 8.47
CA VAL A 111 18.37 -14.15 8.27
C VAL A 111 17.30 -14.17 7.18
N LYS A 112 17.54 -14.86 6.07
CA LYS A 112 16.56 -15.02 4.99
C LYS A 112 15.27 -15.69 5.49
N ILE A 113 15.37 -16.76 6.27
CA ILE A 113 14.21 -17.52 6.78
C ILE A 113 13.46 -16.73 7.85
N ILE A 114 14.17 -16.05 8.77
CA ILE A 114 13.56 -15.15 9.76
C ILE A 114 12.79 -14.03 9.06
N THR A 115 13.37 -13.44 8.01
CA THR A 115 12.72 -12.38 7.23
C THR A 115 11.43 -12.89 6.59
N ALA A 116 11.48 -14.06 5.94
CA ALA A 116 10.29 -14.66 5.34
C ALA A 116 9.19 -15.00 6.37
N TYR A 117 9.57 -15.53 7.54
CA TYR A 117 8.63 -15.80 8.63
C TYR A 117 7.95 -14.54 9.16
N ASN A 118 8.74 -13.51 9.45
CA ASN A 118 8.22 -12.22 9.94
C ASN A 118 7.34 -11.53 8.89
N GLU A 119 7.65 -11.68 7.60
CA GLU A 119 6.78 -11.25 6.52
C GLU A 119 5.46 -12.02 6.59
N MET A 120 5.49 -13.37 6.49
CA MET A 120 4.29 -14.20 6.38
C MET A 120 3.31 -14.04 7.55
N LYS A 121 3.82 -13.88 8.78
CA LYS A 121 2.99 -13.65 9.97
C LYS A 121 2.17 -12.36 9.92
N GLN A 122 2.59 -11.39 9.11
CA GLN A 122 1.91 -10.10 9.00
C GLN A 122 0.80 -10.11 7.96
N TYR A 123 0.54 -11.17 7.20
CA TYR A 123 -0.47 -11.19 6.14
C TYR A 123 -1.78 -11.84 6.62
N THR A 124 -2.95 -11.28 6.22
CA THR A 124 -4.28 -11.78 6.64
C THR A 124 -5.19 -12.20 5.49
N GLN A 125 -4.79 -11.90 4.26
CA GLN A 125 -5.58 -12.22 3.07
C GLN A 125 -4.66 -12.67 1.95
N ALA A 126 -5.18 -13.51 1.07
CA ALA A 126 -4.50 -13.79 -0.19
C ALA A 126 -5.44 -13.73 -1.38
N LEU A 127 -4.79 -13.47 -2.51
CA LEU A 127 -5.39 -13.27 -3.80
C LEU A 127 -4.69 -14.20 -4.77
N VAL A 128 -5.47 -14.98 -5.51
CA VAL A 128 -4.93 -15.80 -6.58
C VAL A 128 -5.16 -15.06 -7.89
N ILE A 129 -4.08 -14.64 -8.54
CA ILE A 129 -4.14 -14.05 -9.88
C ILE A 129 -3.85 -15.15 -10.90
N PRO A 130 -4.72 -15.35 -11.90
CA PRO A 130 -4.51 -16.35 -12.92
C PRO A 130 -3.25 -16.14 -13.75
N ALA A 131 -2.73 -17.23 -14.33
CA ALA A 131 -1.74 -17.17 -15.39
C ALA A 131 -2.20 -16.29 -16.57
N GLY A 132 -1.24 -15.73 -17.32
CA GLY A 132 -1.48 -14.86 -18.47
C GLY A 132 -1.83 -13.41 -18.12
N GLN A 133 -2.05 -13.08 -16.85
CA GLN A 133 -2.32 -11.71 -16.42
C GLN A 133 -1.04 -10.87 -16.39
N GLN A 134 -1.10 -9.67 -16.97
CA GLN A 134 -0.01 -8.69 -16.97
C GLN A 134 -0.38 -7.39 -16.24
N TYR A 135 -1.66 -7.14 -16.06
CA TYR A 135 -2.20 -5.89 -15.53
C TYR A 135 -3.09 -6.21 -14.33
N ILE A 136 -2.87 -5.51 -13.23
CA ILE A 136 -3.54 -5.78 -11.96
C ILE A 136 -3.93 -4.44 -11.33
N THR A 137 -5.20 -4.30 -10.95
CA THR A 137 -5.68 -3.12 -10.22
C THR A 137 -6.03 -3.50 -8.80
N PHE A 138 -5.37 -2.88 -7.82
CA PHE A 138 -5.68 -2.98 -6.40
C PHE A 138 -6.44 -1.74 -5.95
N SER A 139 -7.51 -1.89 -5.19
CA SER A 139 -8.26 -0.78 -4.61
C SER A 139 -8.63 -1.07 -3.17
N TYR A 140 -8.47 -0.09 -2.29
CA TYR A 140 -8.82 -0.22 -0.89
C TYR A 140 -9.23 1.13 -0.30
N SER A 141 -9.77 1.14 0.91
CA SER A 141 -10.11 2.39 1.60
C SER A 141 -9.47 2.45 2.98
N LYS A 142 -9.12 3.66 3.44
CA LYS A 142 -8.52 3.93 4.74
C LYS A 142 -9.24 5.09 5.40
N ASP A 143 -9.61 4.91 6.66
CA ASP A 143 -10.16 6.01 7.47
C ASP A 143 -9.03 7.00 7.82
N ILE A 144 -9.32 8.29 7.75
CA ILE A 144 -8.43 9.36 8.21
C ILE A 144 -9.08 9.98 9.44
N ALA A 145 -8.52 9.69 10.61
CA ALA A 145 -9.01 10.27 11.85
C ALA A 145 -8.67 11.77 11.92
N ASN A 146 -9.62 12.55 12.43
CA ASN A 146 -9.37 13.94 12.78
C ASN A 146 -8.72 14.00 14.18
N ASP A 147 -7.60 14.69 14.31
CA ASP A 147 -7.04 14.97 15.64
C ASP A 147 -8.01 15.88 16.42
N PRO A 148 -8.57 15.44 17.56
CA PRO A 148 -9.60 16.19 18.26
C PRO A 148 -9.09 17.54 18.82
N THR A 149 -7.78 17.68 19.05
CA THR A 149 -7.14 18.87 19.61
C THR A 149 -6.73 19.84 18.51
N THR A 150 -5.98 19.37 17.51
CA THR A 150 -5.44 20.24 16.46
C THR A 150 -6.41 20.44 15.29
N LYS A 151 -7.42 19.56 15.17
CA LYS A 151 -8.34 19.42 14.03
C LYS A 151 -7.66 19.06 12.72
N ILE A 152 -6.40 18.63 12.76
CA ILE A 152 -5.65 18.23 11.57
C ILE A 152 -6.01 16.80 11.20
N ASN A 153 -6.36 16.60 9.93
CA ASN A 153 -6.47 15.28 9.34
C ASN A 153 -5.10 14.86 8.84
N THR A 154 -4.61 13.68 9.25
CA THR A 154 -3.31 13.15 8.84
C THR A 154 -3.50 11.82 8.12
N LEU A 155 -3.20 11.80 6.83
CA LEU A 155 -3.09 10.59 6.04
C LEU A 155 -1.62 10.19 5.95
N GLU A 156 -1.27 9.10 6.63
CA GLU A 156 -0.02 8.40 6.39
C GLU A 156 -0.27 7.36 5.30
N THR A 157 0.37 7.56 4.15
CA THR A 157 0.29 6.57 3.08
C THR A 157 1.23 5.43 3.44
N ILE A 158 0.71 4.43 4.17
CA ILE A 158 1.25 3.09 4.09
C ILE A 158 0.77 2.59 2.74
N VAL A 159 1.41 3.02 1.65
CA VAL A 159 1.12 2.38 0.37
C VAL A 159 1.45 0.90 0.61
N PRO A 160 0.55 -0.07 0.38
CA PRO A 160 0.82 -1.52 0.54
C PRO A 160 1.97 -2.03 -0.34
N LEU A 161 2.62 -1.10 -1.02
CA LEU A 161 3.36 -1.13 -2.25
C LEU A 161 4.67 -0.35 -2.08
N SER A 162 4.91 0.25 -0.90
CA SER A 162 6.12 0.99 -0.49
C SER A 162 7.40 0.15 -0.43
N SER A 163 7.43 -0.95 -1.17
CA SER A 163 8.44 -2.00 -1.16
C SER A 163 8.69 -2.56 -2.57
N PHE A 164 8.23 -1.89 -3.62
CA PHE A 164 8.41 -2.41 -4.98
C PHE A 164 9.78 -2.07 -5.52
N THR A 165 10.56 -3.10 -5.84
CA THR A 165 11.78 -2.93 -6.61
C THR A 165 11.39 -2.76 -8.07
N LEU A 166 11.24 -1.52 -8.52
CA LEU A 166 11.09 -1.24 -9.95
C LEU A 166 12.42 -1.52 -10.63
N ASN A 167 12.42 -2.43 -11.61
CA ASN A 167 13.61 -2.78 -12.37
C ASN A 167 14.12 -1.55 -13.14
N ASN A 168 15.08 -0.80 -12.56
CA ASN A 168 15.88 0.25 -13.22
C ASN A 168 15.10 1.24 -14.10
N GLN A 169 13.86 1.57 -13.75
CA GLN A 169 12.95 2.45 -14.51
C GLN A 169 12.50 3.63 -13.62
N PRO A 170 12.02 4.75 -14.21
CA PRO A 170 11.50 5.88 -13.45
C PRO A 170 10.44 5.39 -12.47
N GLY A 171 10.56 5.77 -11.20
CA GLY A 171 9.82 5.19 -10.08
C GLY A 171 8.29 5.21 -10.22
N SER A 172 7.59 4.57 -9.27
CA SER A 172 6.13 4.54 -9.22
C SER A 172 5.58 5.96 -9.34
N LYS A 173 4.57 6.13 -10.19
CA LYS A 173 3.91 7.42 -10.36
C LYS A 173 2.75 7.48 -9.40
N ALA A 174 2.66 8.51 -8.60
CA ALA A 174 1.58 8.61 -7.64
C ALA A 174 0.98 10.02 -7.64
N ASN A 175 -0.31 10.04 -7.37
CA ASN A 175 -1.11 11.24 -7.31
C ASN A 175 -2.06 11.15 -6.11
N ILE A 176 -2.16 12.25 -5.37
CA ILE A 176 -3.21 12.44 -4.39
C ILE A 176 -4.12 13.58 -4.81
N MET A 177 -5.41 13.38 -4.59
CA MET A 177 -6.45 14.38 -4.74
C MET A 177 -7.30 14.40 -3.48
N ILE A 178 -7.37 15.56 -2.83
CA ILE A 178 -8.26 15.83 -1.71
C ILE A 178 -9.32 16.79 -2.22
N LEU A 179 -10.54 16.27 -2.32
CA LEU A 179 -11.67 17.04 -2.78
C LEU A 179 -12.35 17.68 -1.57
N MET A 180 -12.12 18.97 -1.34
CA MET A 180 -12.69 19.66 -0.18
C MET A 180 -14.21 19.73 -0.25
N PRO A 181 -14.93 19.80 0.88
CA PRO A 181 -16.39 19.91 0.90
C PRO A 181 -16.94 21.02 -0.01
N PHE A 182 -18.13 20.83 -0.58
CA PHE A 182 -18.74 21.83 -1.50
C PHE A 182 -19.09 23.14 -0.81
N GLU A 183 -19.31 23.10 0.50
CA GLU A 183 -19.60 24.24 1.36
C GLU A 183 -18.35 25.14 1.56
N LEU A 184 -17.16 24.60 1.28
CA LEU A 184 -15.89 25.31 1.36
C LEU A 184 -15.45 25.79 -0.03
N THR A 185 -15.75 27.05 -0.31
CA THR A 185 -15.40 27.72 -1.58
C THR A 185 -14.26 28.73 -1.45
N ASP A 186 -13.94 29.16 -0.23
CA ASP A 186 -12.82 30.06 0.05
C ASP A 186 -11.56 29.29 0.50
N MET A 187 -10.46 29.51 -0.21
CA MET A 187 -9.12 28.97 0.08
C MET A 187 -8.59 29.38 1.45
N ASN A 188 -9.02 30.52 1.99
CA ASN A 188 -8.59 31.00 3.31
C ASN A 188 -9.05 30.10 4.45
N ASN A 189 -10.10 29.29 4.24
CA ASN A 189 -10.55 28.33 5.23
C ASN A 189 -9.58 27.15 5.36
N ILE A 190 -8.65 26.97 4.41
CA ILE A 190 -7.65 25.89 4.45
C ILE A 190 -6.39 26.38 5.17
N SER A 191 -6.34 26.08 6.47
CA SER A 191 -5.22 26.46 7.35
C SER A 191 -4.02 25.52 7.28
N VAL A 192 -4.21 24.28 6.84
CA VAL A 192 -3.12 23.30 6.63
C VAL A 192 -3.37 22.56 5.31
N ALA A 193 -2.33 22.43 4.50
CA ALA A 193 -2.34 21.70 3.23
C ALA A 193 -0.90 21.40 2.80
N ASN A 194 -0.28 20.42 3.46
CA ASN A 194 1.11 20.05 3.18
C ASN A 194 1.28 18.54 3.07
N TRP A 195 2.37 18.14 2.44
CA TRP A 195 2.80 16.77 2.35
C TRP A 195 4.30 16.66 2.59
N THR A 196 4.76 15.52 3.12
CA THR A 196 6.19 15.21 3.20
C THR A 196 6.61 14.53 1.91
N ALA A 197 7.47 15.19 1.14
CA ALA A 197 8.02 14.65 -0.10
C ALA A 197 8.93 13.42 0.16
N PRO A 198 9.23 12.58 -0.86
CA PRO A 198 10.06 11.39 -0.70
C PRO A 198 11.43 11.65 -0.06
N ASN A 199 11.96 12.87 -0.22
CA ASN A 199 13.21 13.32 0.38
C ASN A 199 13.09 13.73 1.86
N GLY A 200 11.93 13.50 2.49
CA GLY A 200 11.65 13.86 3.88
C GLY A 200 11.30 15.34 4.09
N THR A 201 11.26 16.16 3.05
CA THR A 201 11.03 17.61 3.17
C THR A 201 9.53 17.92 3.09
N PRO A 202 8.96 18.66 4.05
CA PRO A 202 7.59 19.17 3.94
C PRO A 202 7.45 20.16 2.77
N GLN A 203 6.40 20.01 1.99
CA GLN A 203 6.04 20.86 0.85
C GLN A 203 4.55 21.16 0.90
N GLU A 204 4.13 22.29 0.32
CA GLU A 204 2.71 22.58 0.19
C GLU A 204 2.05 21.71 -0.88
N LEU A 205 0.78 21.36 -0.64
CA LEU A 205 -0.07 20.79 -1.69
C LEU A 205 -0.47 21.88 -2.67
N ILE A 206 -0.58 21.54 -3.95
CA ILE A 206 -1.13 22.43 -4.96
C ILE A 206 -2.60 22.66 -4.65
N LYS A 207 -2.98 23.93 -4.44
CA LYS A 207 -4.36 24.35 -4.20
C LYS A 207 -4.95 24.92 -5.47
N GLN A 208 -6.09 24.39 -5.91
CA GLN A 208 -6.84 24.93 -7.04
C GLN A 208 -8.35 24.86 -6.82
N THR A 209 -9.11 25.66 -7.58
CA THR A 209 -10.57 25.57 -7.60
C THR A 209 -11.00 24.97 -8.93
N GLN A 210 -11.74 23.87 -8.90
CA GLN A 210 -12.25 23.18 -10.08
C GLN A 210 -13.73 22.88 -9.91
N ALA A 211 -14.56 23.26 -10.89
CA ALA A 211 -16.01 23.08 -10.86
C ALA A 211 -16.66 23.59 -9.54
N GLY A 212 -16.20 24.74 -9.03
CA GLY A 212 -16.73 25.35 -7.81
C GLY A 212 -16.28 24.68 -6.50
N ARG A 213 -15.32 23.75 -6.56
CA ARG A 213 -14.81 22.99 -5.41
C ARG A 213 -13.33 23.21 -5.24
N ILE A 214 -12.86 23.33 -4.00
CA ILE A 214 -11.42 23.37 -3.74
C ILE A 214 -10.83 21.96 -3.85
N VAL A 215 -9.74 21.85 -4.60
CA VAL A 215 -8.99 20.62 -4.79
C VAL A 215 -7.57 20.85 -4.30
N LEU A 216 -7.12 20.03 -3.34
CA LEU A 216 -5.71 19.91 -3.01
C LEU A 216 -5.14 18.72 -3.77
N SER A 217 -3.99 18.89 -4.40
CA SER A 217 -3.40 17.81 -5.18
C SER A 217 -1.88 17.84 -5.15
N GLN A 218 -1.29 16.68 -5.40
CA GLN A 218 0.14 16.57 -5.64
C GLN A 218 0.42 15.34 -6.48
N TYR A 219 1.29 15.52 -7.48
CA TYR A 219 1.90 14.45 -8.24
C TYR A 219 3.34 14.25 -7.79
N TRP A 220 3.78 13.00 -7.71
CA TRP A 220 5.18 12.68 -7.48
C TRP A 220 5.60 11.38 -8.18
N GLN A 221 6.91 11.17 -8.22
CA GLN A 221 7.54 9.95 -8.70
C GLN A 221 8.44 9.40 -7.59
N TYR A 222 8.73 8.10 -7.67
CA TYR A 222 9.50 7.34 -6.69
C TYR A 222 8.69 7.00 -5.44
N ASP A 223 9.08 5.90 -4.81
CA ASP A 223 8.29 5.21 -3.81
C ASP A 223 8.39 5.90 -2.44
N PRO A 224 7.30 6.48 -1.90
CA PRO A 224 7.43 7.26 -0.69
C PRO A 224 6.29 6.98 0.27
N SER A 225 6.64 6.53 1.46
CA SER A 225 5.76 6.78 2.59
C SER A 225 5.63 8.31 2.73
N VAL A 226 4.58 8.90 2.17
CA VAL A 226 4.28 10.33 2.32
C VAL A 226 3.29 10.51 3.46
N VAL A 227 3.43 11.64 4.13
CA VAL A 227 2.47 12.08 5.15
C VAL A 227 1.78 13.29 4.58
N VAL A 228 0.45 13.22 4.49
CA VAL A 228 -0.37 14.31 3.97
C VAL A 228 -1.21 14.86 5.11
N LYS A 229 -1.12 16.17 5.33
CA LYS A 229 -1.84 16.86 6.40
C LYS A 229 -2.70 17.96 5.81
N TYR A 230 -3.95 18.01 6.25
CA TYR A 230 -4.87 19.06 5.85
C TYR A 230 -5.82 19.44 6.98
N LYS A 231 -6.26 20.70 6.95
CA LYS A 231 -7.23 21.26 7.90
C LYS A 231 -8.06 22.32 7.20
N TYR A 232 -9.36 22.23 7.40
CA TYR A 232 -10.39 23.17 6.95
C TYR A 232 -11.40 23.43 8.05
#